data_AF-A0A2A3EM48-F1
#
_entry.id   AF-A0A2A3EM48-F1
#
_cell.length_a   1.000
_cell.length_b   1.000
_cell.length_c   1.000
_cell.angle_alpha   90.00
_cell.angle_beta   90.00
_cell.angle_gamma   90.00
#
_symmetry.space_group_name_H-M   'P 1'
#
loop_
_entity.id
_entity.type
_entity.pdbx_description
1 polymer ?
#
loop_
_entity_poly.entity_id
_entity_poly.type
_entity_poly.pdbx_seq_one_letter_code
_entity_poly.pdbx_strand_id
1 'polypeptide(L)'
;MNSFDSIEFTQCVSKLPDEDRNCTAIDETTGEFCGETETLKIIDEFQKLYETRIENVDREFENKFDQVCMKLEISKEWIKNLKEQNIMLVQVVEDLEQAACNRVKLLEEKLKHSSMLVSGNMKKSTNTEKTISTLLNRVSNLEKDEECMQQKIEFLQSDIRGLLELIRRAAQENHWTLDDIKFFEIQPSDIPVPTNCTCDQEDINHKKVQSLKLQIKNFEENEKKMIVHQKELEDKLIDLNAKLQIKEDTIKTYAFQFQNLSDNLRRRVKFTDQIACSTFVENNQETFDIMLMADIVENLLLEKDVEIKILHERLRDAKSNLAITVRDSDINLNNLKIQLSEKYKTVQDIEQQMANLQKESVEKQSVLTAEVMEKNEIVTSLQKKMTILQEQCHYANMQIHFKEGIIKKMRKELRRIAKCLYSSFFSSTHNCYNKITIDNQEMEFFCKLCEKIIIIVQTLSLQKIATF
;
A
#
# COMPACT_ATOMS: atom_id res chain seq x y z
N MET A 1 -14.77 30.83 21.12
CA MET A 1 -13.69 31.83 21.19
C MET A 1 -12.37 31.10 20.98
N ASN A 2 -11.79 31.23 19.78
CA ASN A 2 -10.38 31.54 19.51
C ASN A 2 -10.03 31.22 18.05
N SER A 3 -9.21 32.13 17.50
CA SER A 3 -9.01 32.52 16.10
C SER A 3 -8.81 31.39 15.09
N PHE A 4 -9.59 31.42 14.00
CA PHE A 4 -9.16 30.88 12.71
C PHE A 4 -8.61 32.05 11.91
N ASP A 5 -7.28 32.17 11.87
CA ASP A 5 -6.64 33.11 10.97
C ASP A 5 -6.78 32.61 9.54
N SER A 6 -7.50 33.41 8.76
CA SER A 6 -7.70 33.26 7.33
C SER A 6 -6.40 33.59 6.62
N ILE A 7 -5.71 32.59 6.08
CA ILE A 7 -4.58 32.84 5.18
C ILE A 7 -5.16 33.15 3.80
N GLU A 8 -5.34 34.45 3.55
CA GLU A 8 -5.48 35.01 2.21
C GLU A 8 -4.30 34.55 1.35
N PHE A 9 -4.62 33.90 0.22
CA PHE A 9 -3.67 33.68 -0.86
C PHE A 9 -3.33 35.04 -1.47
N THR A 10 -2.25 35.65 -1.00
CA THR A 10 -1.68 36.83 -1.64
C THR A 10 -1.10 36.39 -2.98
N GLN A 11 -1.74 36.83 -4.05
CA GLN A 11 -1.24 36.72 -5.41
C GLN A 11 0.05 37.54 -5.52
N CYS A 12 1.21 36.89 -5.35
CA CYS A 12 2.51 37.52 -5.58
C CYS A 12 2.75 37.65 -7.09
N VAL A 13 2.16 38.68 -7.68
CA VAL A 13 2.70 39.32 -8.88
C VAL A 13 3.79 40.28 -8.41
N SER A 14 5.03 39.83 -8.39
CA SER A 14 6.18 40.72 -8.17
C SER A 14 7.10 40.68 -9.39
N LYS A 15 6.86 41.66 -10.27
CA LYS A 15 7.79 42.39 -11.15
C LYS A 15 9.15 41.72 -11.42
N LEU A 16 9.36 41.37 -12.69
CA LEU A 16 10.68 41.30 -13.32
C LEU A 16 11.48 42.57 -13.00
N PRO A 17 12.66 42.46 -12.38
CA PRO A 17 13.68 43.49 -12.46
C PRO A 17 14.37 43.33 -13.83
N ASP A 18 14.27 44.39 -14.62
CA ASP A 18 15.06 44.61 -15.83
C ASP A 18 16.55 44.82 -15.48
N GLU A 19 17.38 44.52 -16.49
CA GLU A 19 18.76 44.96 -16.72
C GLU A 19 19.91 44.34 -15.88
N ASP A 20 20.75 43.60 -16.62
CA ASP A 20 22.21 43.45 -16.47
C ASP A 20 22.75 43.19 -15.06
N ARG A 21 22.59 41.94 -14.62
CA ARG A 21 23.48 41.38 -13.60
C ARG A 21 24.38 40.34 -14.25
N ASN A 22 25.63 40.75 -14.51
CA ASN A 22 26.74 39.82 -14.66
C ASN A 22 26.69 38.81 -13.51
N CYS A 23 26.59 37.53 -13.89
CA CYS A 23 26.52 36.39 -12.99
C CYS A 23 27.69 36.44 -12.00
N THR A 24 27.43 36.82 -10.75
CA THR A 24 28.43 36.89 -9.68
C THR A 24 28.53 35.57 -8.91
N ALA A 25 27.90 34.51 -9.44
CA ALA A 25 27.93 33.19 -8.85
C ALA A 25 29.31 32.56 -9.08
N ILE A 26 29.97 32.20 -7.98
CA ILE A 26 31.18 31.41 -7.97
C ILE A 26 30.72 29.96 -7.84
N ASP A 27 31.15 29.09 -8.75
CA ASP A 27 30.89 27.65 -8.65
C ASP A 27 31.61 27.12 -7.40
N GLU A 28 30.85 26.62 -6.42
CA GLU A 28 31.38 26.07 -5.16
C GLU A 28 32.34 24.88 -5.37
N THR A 29 32.32 24.25 -6.56
CA THR A 29 33.18 23.11 -6.88
C THR A 29 34.47 23.45 -7.61
N THR A 30 34.52 24.57 -8.35
CA THR A 30 35.70 24.97 -9.15
C THR A 30 36.30 26.31 -8.75
N GLY A 31 35.57 27.15 -8.01
CA GLY A 31 36.03 28.48 -7.60
C GLY A 31 36.11 29.51 -8.73
N GLU A 32 35.63 29.18 -9.93
CA GLU A 32 35.64 30.08 -11.09
C GLU A 32 34.37 30.94 -11.16
N PHE A 33 34.56 32.18 -11.64
CA PHE A 33 33.47 33.11 -11.89
C PHE A 33 32.65 32.65 -13.10
N CYS A 34 31.33 32.66 -12.96
CA CYS A 34 30.36 32.43 -14.02
C CYS A 34 30.49 33.50 -15.13
N GLY A 35 31.30 33.22 -16.15
CA GLY A 35 31.43 34.03 -17.36
C GLY A 35 32.41 33.39 -18.34
N GLU A 36 31.97 33.15 -19.58
CA GLU A 36 32.81 32.58 -20.65
C GLU A 36 33.89 33.58 -21.12
N THR A 37 34.95 33.75 -20.35
CA THR A 37 36.11 34.56 -20.76
C THR A 37 36.93 33.91 -21.87
N GLU A 38 36.90 32.58 -21.99
CA GLU A 38 37.75 31.85 -22.94
C GLU A 38 37.16 31.85 -24.36
N THR A 39 35.85 31.68 -24.51
CA THR A 39 35.16 31.70 -25.82
C THR A 39 35.25 33.08 -26.48
N LEU A 40 35.14 34.16 -25.69
CA LEU A 40 35.30 35.53 -26.17
C LEU A 40 36.74 35.84 -26.61
N LYS A 41 37.75 35.27 -25.96
CA LYS A 41 39.16 35.39 -26.42
C LYS A 41 39.37 34.73 -27.77
N ILE A 42 38.74 33.58 -28.03
CA ILE A 42 38.86 32.89 -29.32
C ILE A 42 38.31 33.76 -30.46
N ILE A 43 37.19 34.47 -30.23
CA ILE A 43 36.62 35.40 -31.22
C ILE A 43 37.58 36.57 -31.50
N ASP A 44 38.20 37.14 -30.46
CA ASP A 44 39.20 38.21 -30.60
C ASP A 44 40.46 37.74 -31.36
N GLU A 45 40.89 36.50 -31.16
CA GLU A 45 41.98 35.89 -31.93
C GLU A 45 41.62 35.70 -33.41
N PHE A 46 40.41 35.24 -33.73
CA PHE A 46 39.94 35.14 -35.11
C PHE A 46 39.86 36.50 -35.78
N GLN A 47 39.35 37.52 -35.09
CA GLN A 47 39.30 38.88 -35.60
C GLN A 47 40.71 39.38 -35.98
N LYS A 48 41.68 39.26 -35.07
CA LYS A 48 43.08 39.63 -35.33
C LYS A 48 43.69 38.89 -36.52
N LEU A 49 43.31 37.62 -36.73
CA LEU A 49 43.81 36.80 -37.83
C LEU A 49 43.32 37.32 -39.19
N TYR A 50 42.04 37.69 -39.29
CA TYR A 50 41.49 38.30 -40.52
C TYR A 50 42.04 39.71 -40.77
N GLU A 51 42.15 40.54 -39.73
CA GLU A 51 42.76 41.87 -39.82
C GLU A 51 44.21 41.80 -40.32
N THR A 52 45.02 40.90 -39.75
CA THR A 52 46.41 40.68 -40.17
C THR A 52 46.50 40.18 -41.62
N ARG A 53 45.57 39.32 -42.04
CA ARG A 53 45.54 38.78 -43.42
C ARG A 53 45.19 39.87 -44.43
N ILE A 54 44.28 40.78 -44.10
CA ILE A 54 43.93 41.94 -44.93
C ILE A 54 45.11 42.92 -45.02
N GLU A 55 45.80 43.20 -43.92
CA GLU A 55 47.01 44.05 -43.92
C GLU A 55 48.15 43.46 -44.75
N ASN A 56 48.30 42.13 -44.78
CA ASN A 56 49.33 41.48 -45.59
C ASN A 56 49.04 41.62 -47.09
N VAL A 57 47.77 41.62 -47.51
CA VAL A 57 47.39 41.87 -48.91
C VAL A 57 47.78 43.28 -49.36
N ASP A 58 47.71 44.27 -48.46
CA ASP A 58 48.18 45.63 -48.74
C ASP A 58 49.70 45.72 -48.94
N ARG A 59 50.46 44.78 -48.37
CA ARG A 59 51.92 44.70 -48.47
C ARG A 59 52.41 43.85 -49.66
N GLU A 60 51.67 42.82 -50.06
CA GLU A 60 52.11 41.83 -51.06
C GLU A 60 51.80 42.21 -52.53
N PHE A 61 50.77 43.01 -52.79
CA PHE A 61 50.33 43.31 -54.16
C PHE A 61 50.53 44.78 -54.50
N GLU A 62 51.18 45.09 -55.62
CA GLU A 62 51.34 46.49 -56.11
C GLU A 62 50.12 46.99 -56.90
N ASN A 63 49.38 46.06 -57.54
CA ASN A 63 48.20 46.39 -58.34
C ASN A 63 46.95 46.55 -57.46
N LYS A 64 46.34 47.74 -57.49
CA LYS A 64 45.10 48.05 -56.74
C LYS A 64 43.94 47.11 -57.04
N PHE A 65 43.81 46.65 -58.28
CA PHE A 65 42.71 45.75 -58.63
C PHE A 65 42.85 44.38 -57.94
N ASP A 66 44.05 43.82 -57.93
CA ASP A 66 44.34 42.52 -57.32
C ASP A 66 44.24 42.60 -55.78
N GLN A 67 44.67 43.72 -55.17
CA GLN A 67 44.43 43.99 -53.75
C GLN A 67 42.94 43.96 -53.39
N VAL A 68 42.11 44.68 -54.15
CA VAL A 68 40.67 44.76 -53.88
C VAL A 68 40.00 43.39 -54.05
N CYS A 69 40.32 42.66 -55.12
CA CYS A 69 39.77 41.32 -55.35
C CYS A 69 40.13 40.36 -54.21
N MET A 70 41.39 40.37 -53.75
CA MET A 70 41.81 39.45 -52.70
C MET A 70 41.23 39.82 -51.33
N LYS A 71 41.12 41.12 -51.01
CA LYS A 71 40.40 41.60 -49.81
C LYS A 71 38.92 41.24 -49.83
N LEU A 72 38.27 41.30 -51.00
CA LEU A 72 36.87 40.91 -51.16
C LEU A 72 36.68 39.41 -50.91
N GLU A 73 37.59 38.57 -51.40
CA GLU A 73 37.51 37.11 -51.17
C GLU A 73 37.74 36.76 -49.69
N ILE A 74 38.70 37.41 -49.02
CA ILE A 74 38.90 37.27 -47.56
C ILE A 74 37.66 37.72 -46.79
N SER A 75 37.05 38.85 -47.16
CA SER A 75 35.84 39.37 -46.51
C SER A 75 34.65 38.44 -46.71
N LYS A 76 34.52 37.84 -47.89
CA LYS A 76 33.48 36.85 -48.21
C LYS A 76 33.66 35.56 -47.42
N GLU A 77 34.88 35.10 -47.24
CA GLU A 77 35.22 33.97 -46.35
C GLU A 77 34.85 34.29 -44.90
N TRP A 78 35.20 35.48 -44.40
CA TRP A 78 34.85 35.92 -43.05
C TRP A 78 33.33 35.98 -42.83
N ILE A 79 32.57 36.57 -43.76
CA ILE A 79 31.10 36.61 -43.71
C ILE A 79 30.51 35.20 -43.71
N LYS A 80 31.05 34.29 -44.52
CA LYS A 80 30.60 32.89 -44.56
C LYS A 80 30.79 32.20 -43.21
N ASN A 81 31.98 32.35 -42.61
CA ASN A 81 32.30 31.74 -41.33
C ASN A 81 31.46 32.33 -40.19
N LEU A 82 31.25 33.66 -40.17
CA LEU A 82 30.33 34.31 -39.22
C LEU A 82 28.90 33.80 -39.37
N LYS A 83 28.44 33.57 -40.60
CA LYS A 83 27.11 33.00 -40.86
C LYS A 83 27.00 31.58 -40.33
N GLU A 84 28.01 30.73 -40.56
CA GLU A 84 28.05 29.36 -40.04
C GLU A 84 28.08 29.34 -38.50
N GLN A 85 28.85 30.24 -37.86
CA GLN A 85 28.87 30.40 -36.41
C GLN A 85 27.52 30.84 -35.85
N ASN A 86 26.85 31.83 -36.46
CA ASN A 86 25.52 32.28 -36.02
C ASN A 86 24.47 31.17 -36.14
N ILE A 87 24.53 30.34 -37.19
CA ILE A 87 23.64 29.18 -37.33
C ILE A 87 23.89 28.18 -36.20
N MET A 88 25.15 27.85 -35.90
CA MET A 88 25.47 26.97 -34.78
C MET A 88 25.03 27.55 -33.43
N LEU A 89 25.22 28.85 -33.20
CA LEU A 89 24.82 29.51 -31.96
C LEU A 89 23.30 29.42 -31.76
N VAL A 90 22.52 29.73 -32.80
CA VAL A 90 21.05 29.59 -32.74
C VAL A 90 20.66 28.15 -32.41
N GLN A 91 21.28 27.16 -33.06
CA GLN A 91 21.00 25.75 -32.80
C GLN A 91 21.31 25.35 -31.35
N VAL A 92 22.46 25.79 -30.81
CA VAL A 92 22.84 25.52 -29.42
C VAL A 92 21.89 26.21 -28.44
N VAL A 93 21.46 27.44 -28.74
CA VAL A 93 20.47 28.14 -27.91
C VAL A 93 19.13 27.41 -27.93
N GLU A 94 18.64 26.98 -29.10
CA GLU A 94 17.42 26.18 -29.22
C GLU A 94 17.53 24.86 -28.43
N ASP A 95 18.66 24.18 -28.51
CA ASP A 95 18.92 22.94 -27.75
C ASP A 95 18.92 23.20 -26.24
N LEU A 96 19.52 24.30 -25.78
CA LEU A 96 19.52 24.72 -24.38
C LEU A 96 18.12 25.10 -23.89
N GLU A 97 17.36 25.86 -24.68
CA GLU A 97 15.96 26.21 -24.39
C GLU A 97 15.09 24.96 -24.28
N GLN A 98 15.26 24.01 -25.21
CA GLN A 98 14.54 22.74 -25.19
C GLN A 98 14.92 21.89 -23.98
N ALA A 99 16.21 21.83 -23.62
CA ALA A 99 16.68 21.14 -22.43
C ALA A 99 16.13 21.77 -21.14
N ALA A 100 16.13 23.11 -21.06
CA ALA A 100 15.55 23.85 -19.94
C ALA A 100 14.04 23.59 -19.83
N CYS A 101 13.31 23.66 -20.94
CA CYS A 101 11.87 23.38 -20.99
C CYS A 101 11.56 21.94 -20.54
N ASN A 102 12.32 20.96 -21.01
CA ASN A 102 12.17 19.56 -20.61
C ASN A 102 12.45 19.37 -19.12
N ARG A 103 13.48 20.04 -18.57
CA ARG A 103 13.81 19.97 -17.15
C ARG A 103 12.72 20.59 -16.28
N VAL A 104 12.15 21.72 -16.70
CA VAL A 104 11.02 22.35 -16.00
C VAL A 104 9.79 21.45 -16.00
N LYS A 105 9.41 20.87 -17.14
CA LYS A 105 8.29 19.92 -17.22
C LYS A 105 8.47 18.73 -16.29
N LEU A 106 9.67 18.14 -16.26
CA LEU A 106 9.98 17.03 -15.36
C LEU A 106 9.87 17.44 -13.89
N LEU A 107 10.33 18.64 -13.53
CA LEU A 107 10.23 19.16 -12.17
C LEU A 107 8.78 19.41 -11.76
N GLU A 108 7.96 19.94 -12.68
CA GLU A 108 6.52 20.13 -12.48
C GLU A 108 5.80 18.80 -12.24
N GLU A 109 6.09 17.78 -13.04
CA GLU A 109 5.53 16.43 -12.87
C GLU A 109 5.94 15.81 -11.53
N LYS A 110 7.21 15.92 -11.15
CA LYS A 110 7.71 15.45 -9.84
C LYS A 110 7.02 16.17 -8.69
N LEU A 111 6.84 17.48 -8.80
CA LEU A 111 6.15 18.29 -7.79
C LEU A 111 4.68 17.87 -7.67
N LYS A 112 3.98 17.68 -8.79
CA LYS A 112 2.59 17.23 -8.82
C LYS A 112 2.43 15.83 -8.22
N HIS A 113 3.32 14.90 -8.56
CA HIS A 113 3.33 13.56 -7.98
C HIS A 113 3.58 13.60 -6.46
N SER A 114 4.57 14.40 -6.03
CA SER A 114 4.85 14.61 -4.60
C SER A 114 3.65 15.18 -3.85
N SER A 115 3.00 16.21 -4.41
CA SER A 115 1.78 16.82 -3.85
C SER A 115 0.63 15.81 -3.72
N MET A 116 0.43 14.96 -4.73
CA MET A 116 -0.57 13.90 -4.69
C MET A 116 -0.29 12.88 -3.57
N LEU A 117 0.97 12.44 -3.42
CA LEU A 117 1.38 11.53 -2.35
C LEU A 117 1.18 12.15 -0.96
N VAL A 118 1.55 13.42 -0.79
CA VAL A 118 1.35 14.15 0.47
C VAL A 118 -0.14 14.24 0.80
N SER A 119 -1.00 14.59 -0.16
CA SER A 119 -2.46 14.61 0.05
C SER A 119 -3.01 13.24 0.43
N GLY A 120 -2.55 12.17 -0.23
CA GLY A 120 -2.93 10.79 0.11
C GLY A 120 -2.51 10.39 1.52
N ASN A 121 -1.29 10.74 1.93
CA ASN A 121 -0.78 10.47 3.26
C ASN A 121 -1.50 11.26 4.34
N MET A 122 -1.84 12.53 4.08
CA MET A 122 -2.63 13.35 5.02
C MET A 122 -4.02 12.75 5.24
N LYS A 123 -4.71 12.29 4.19
CA LYS A 123 -6.00 11.61 4.33
C LYS A 123 -5.90 10.33 5.17
N LYS A 124 -4.86 9.51 4.94
CA LYS A 124 -4.60 8.31 5.76
C LYS A 124 -4.35 8.68 7.21
N SER A 125 -3.52 9.71 7.46
CA SER A 125 -3.22 10.22 8.80
C SER A 125 -4.48 10.67 9.54
N THR A 126 -5.34 11.46 8.90
CA THR A 126 -6.62 11.90 9.49
C THR A 126 -7.54 10.74 9.82
N ASN A 127 -7.57 9.69 8.99
CA ASN A 127 -8.37 8.49 9.28
C ASN A 127 -7.79 7.72 10.48
N THR A 128 -6.47 7.57 10.56
CA THR A 128 -5.83 6.93 11.72
C THR A 128 -6.06 7.74 12.99
N GLU A 129 -6.01 9.07 12.93
CA GLU A 129 -6.29 9.95 14.07
C GLU A 129 -7.74 9.79 14.55
N LYS A 130 -8.73 9.76 13.65
CA LYS A 130 -10.13 9.45 13.99
C LYS A 130 -10.29 8.07 14.62
N THR A 131 -9.50 7.10 14.18
CA THR A 131 -9.55 5.74 14.74
C THR A 131 -8.99 5.73 16.16
N ILE A 132 -7.85 6.42 16.36
CA ILE A 132 -7.23 6.59 17.67
C ILE A 132 -8.17 7.33 18.61
N SER A 133 -8.81 8.43 18.20
CA SER A 133 -9.76 9.15 19.05
C SER A 133 -10.96 8.30 19.45
N THR A 134 -11.45 7.46 18.53
CA THR A 134 -12.56 6.53 18.80
C THR A 134 -12.13 5.46 19.80
N LEU A 135 -10.93 4.90 19.64
CA LEU A 135 -10.36 3.93 20.58
C LEU A 135 -10.12 4.56 21.96
N LEU A 136 -9.61 5.79 22.01
CA LEU A 136 -9.38 6.53 23.25
C LEU A 136 -10.69 6.73 24.03
N ASN A 137 -11.75 7.15 23.33
CA ASN A 137 -13.08 7.27 23.94
C ASN A 137 -13.60 5.92 24.46
N ARG A 138 -13.37 4.83 23.72
CA ARG A 138 -13.77 3.49 24.13
C ARG A 138 -13.00 3.02 25.36
N VAL A 139 -11.70 3.28 25.43
CA VAL A 139 -10.87 3.00 26.61
C VAL A 139 -11.39 3.77 27.82
N SER A 140 -11.66 5.07 27.68
CA SER A 140 -12.22 5.87 28.78
C SER A 140 -13.58 5.37 29.27
N ASN A 141 -14.44 4.86 28.38
CA ASN A 141 -15.71 4.26 28.81
C ASN A 141 -15.49 2.94 29.56
N LEU A 142 -14.57 2.09 29.08
CA LEU A 142 -14.23 0.84 29.76
C LEU A 142 -13.63 1.07 31.14
N GLU A 143 -12.78 2.09 31.30
CA GLU A 143 -12.22 2.49 32.60
C GLU A 143 -13.33 2.90 33.58
N LYS A 144 -14.34 3.65 33.12
CA LYS A 144 -15.50 4.01 33.95
C LYS A 144 -16.35 2.81 34.34
N ASP A 145 -16.55 1.88 33.40
CA ASP A 145 -17.30 0.65 33.66
C ASP A 145 -16.55 -0.22 34.68
N GLU A 146 -15.22 -0.34 34.56
CA GLU A 146 -14.36 -1.03 35.53
C GLU A 146 -14.46 -0.39 36.91
N GLU A 147 -14.37 0.94 37.02
CA GLU A 147 -14.52 1.66 38.28
C GLU A 147 -15.90 1.43 38.93
N CYS A 148 -16.98 1.47 38.14
CA CYS A 148 -18.33 1.19 38.61
C CYS A 148 -18.47 -0.24 39.14
N MET A 149 -17.94 -1.23 38.42
CA MET A 149 -17.96 -2.62 38.85
C MET A 149 -17.14 -2.84 40.11
N GLN A 150 -15.97 -2.19 40.22
CA GLN A 150 -15.12 -2.27 41.39
C GLN A 150 -15.82 -1.71 42.64
N GLN A 151 -16.47 -0.54 42.52
CA GLN A 151 -17.28 0.03 43.61
C GLN A 151 -18.41 -0.92 44.02
N LYS A 152 -19.10 -1.53 43.06
CA LYS A 152 -20.16 -2.51 43.34
C LYS A 152 -19.62 -3.73 44.08
N ILE A 153 -18.46 -4.23 43.70
CA ILE A 153 -17.79 -5.34 44.39
C ILE A 153 -17.46 -4.94 45.83
N GLU A 154 -16.94 -3.74 46.07
CA GLU A 154 -16.61 -3.26 47.41
C GLU A 154 -17.85 -3.13 48.30
N PHE A 155 -18.96 -2.61 47.76
CA PHE A 155 -20.25 -2.56 48.44
C PHE A 155 -20.76 -3.96 48.80
N LEU A 156 -20.79 -4.87 47.82
CA LEU A 156 -21.20 -6.26 48.07
C LEU A 156 -20.30 -6.97 49.09
N GLN A 157 -18.99 -6.73 49.07
CA GLN A 157 -18.07 -7.28 50.08
C GLN A 157 -18.34 -6.70 51.47
N SER A 158 -18.66 -5.41 51.57
CA SER A 158 -19.08 -4.79 52.83
C SER A 158 -20.37 -5.42 53.34
N ASP A 159 -21.33 -5.65 52.45
CA ASP A 159 -22.61 -6.27 52.79
C ASP A 159 -22.43 -7.71 53.24
N ILE A 160 -21.59 -8.50 52.57
CA ILE A 160 -21.26 -9.86 53.00
C ILE A 160 -20.62 -9.84 54.39
N ARG A 161 -19.68 -8.92 54.66
CA ARG A 161 -19.09 -8.77 56.01
C ARG A 161 -20.17 -8.40 57.04
N GLY A 162 -21.08 -7.50 56.70
CA GLY A 162 -22.21 -7.11 57.55
C GLY A 162 -23.15 -8.28 57.85
N LEU A 163 -23.51 -9.08 56.83
CA LEU A 163 -24.34 -10.28 56.99
C LEU A 163 -23.65 -11.32 57.86
N LEU A 164 -22.34 -11.53 57.66
CA LEU A 164 -21.56 -12.45 58.49
C LEU A 164 -21.52 -12.01 59.96
N GLU A 165 -21.38 -10.71 60.24
CA GLU A 165 -21.42 -10.21 61.61
C GLU A 165 -22.82 -10.32 62.22
N LEU A 166 -23.89 -10.08 61.44
CA LEU A 166 -25.26 -10.32 61.87
C LEU A 166 -25.49 -11.79 62.26
N ILE A 167 -25.04 -12.73 61.41
CA ILE A 167 -25.13 -14.17 61.68
C ILE A 167 -24.29 -14.54 62.92
N ARG A 168 -23.12 -13.92 63.11
CA ARG A 168 -22.27 -14.13 64.29
C ARG A 168 -22.96 -13.68 65.58
N ARG A 169 -23.55 -12.47 65.60
CA ARG A 169 -24.34 -11.94 66.74
C ARG A 169 -25.56 -12.81 67.04
N ALA A 170 -26.27 -13.22 66.01
CA ALA A 170 -27.39 -14.15 66.12
C ALA A 170 -26.97 -15.48 66.77
N ALA A 171 -25.85 -16.06 66.34
CA ALA A 171 -25.39 -17.36 66.84
C ALA A 171 -24.81 -17.29 68.26
N GLN A 172 -24.10 -16.21 68.61
CA GLN A 172 -23.38 -16.10 69.89
C GLN A 172 -24.18 -15.39 70.99
N GLU A 173 -24.95 -14.39 70.62
CA GLU A 173 -25.65 -13.49 71.55
C GLU A 173 -27.18 -13.65 71.46
N ASN A 174 -27.70 -14.38 70.47
CA ASN A 174 -29.13 -14.55 70.18
C ASN A 174 -29.88 -13.23 69.89
N HIS A 175 -29.14 -12.21 69.42
CA HIS A 175 -29.66 -10.91 69.02
C HIS A 175 -29.57 -10.76 67.51
N TRP A 176 -30.68 -10.37 66.90
CA TRP A 176 -30.80 -10.15 65.46
C TRP A 176 -31.21 -8.73 65.17
N THR A 177 -30.40 -7.80 65.64
CA THR A 177 -30.55 -6.38 65.35
C THR A 177 -29.62 -5.99 64.23
N LEU A 178 -30.12 -5.19 63.30
CA LEU A 178 -29.31 -4.57 62.24
C LEU A 178 -28.58 -3.31 62.74
N ASP A 179 -28.67 -3.03 64.04
CA ASP A 179 -28.09 -1.86 64.66
C ASP A 179 -26.56 -1.87 64.46
N ASP A 180 -26.05 -0.73 63.96
CA ASP A 180 -24.65 -0.47 63.59
C ASP A 180 -24.10 -1.20 62.35
N ILE A 181 -24.92 -2.00 61.64
CA ILE A 181 -24.50 -2.65 60.38
C ILE A 181 -25.10 -1.88 59.19
N LYS A 182 -24.23 -1.32 58.34
CA LYS A 182 -24.63 -0.61 57.13
C LYS A 182 -24.49 -1.52 55.91
N PHE A 183 -25.60 -1.69 55.21
CA PHE A 183 -25.64 -2.34 53.90
C PHE A 183 -25.77 -1.28 52.80
N PHE A 184 -25.15 -1.54 51.65
CA PHE A 184 -25.08 -0.62 50.53
C PHE A 184 -25.88 -1.12 49.32
N GLU A 185 -25.81 -2.42 49.00
CA GLU A 185 -26.59 -3.05 47.92
C GLU A 185 -27.79 -3.81 48.48
N ILE A 186 -27.60 -4.56 49.58
CA ILE A 186 -28.66 -5.37 50.21
C ILE A 186 -29.59 -4.47 51.02
N GLN A 187 -30.91 -4.57 50.80
CA GLN A 187 -31.87 -3.81 51.57
C GLN A 187 -32.19 -4.54 52.89
N PRO A 188 -32.49 -3.81 53.97
CA PRO A 188 -32.93 -4.41 55.23
C PRO A 188 -34.15 -5.33 55.10
N SER A 189 -34.98 -5.13 54.06
CA SER A 189 -36.11 -6.00 53.72
C SER A 189 -35.72 -7.38 53.19
N ASP A 190 -34.51 -7.52 52.67
CA ASP A 190 -33.99 -8.77 52.11
C ASP A 190 -33.45 -9.70 53.21
N ILE A 191 -33.33 -9.19 54.44
CA ILE A 191 -32.85 -9.92 55.61
C ILE A 191 -34.07 -10.41 56.41
N PRO A 192 -34.30 -11.73 56.51
CA PRO A 192 -35.44 -12.26 57.25
C PRO A 192 -35.31 -11.96 58.75
N VAL A 193 -36.35 -11.36 59.33
CA VAL A 193 -36.44 -11.12 60.78
C VAL A 193 -36.64 -12.46 61.49
N PRO A 194 -35.97 -12.72 62.63
CA PRO A 194 -36.06 -14.00 63.29
C PRO A 194 -37.27 -14.01 64.21
N THR A 195 -38.28 -14.74 63.79
CA THR A 195 -39.23 -15.34 64.73
C THR A 195 -38.49 -16.43 65.51
N ASN A 196 -38.52 -16.32 66.85
CA ASN A 196 -37.98 -17.28 67.81
C ASN A 196 -38.11 -18.73 67.33
N CYS A 197 -36.98 -19.41 67.22
CA CYS A 197 -36.91 -20.83 66.90
C CYS A 197 -37.51 -21.65 68.06
N THR A 198 -38.74 -22.12 67.87
CA THR A 198 -39.25 -23.36 68.45
C THR A 198 -39.16 -24.40 67.35
N CYS A 199 -38.18 -25.29 67.45
CA CYS A 199 -38.21 -26.55 66.71
C CYS A 199 -39.38 -27.38 67.29
N ASP A 200 -40.15 -27.97 66.39
CA ASP A 200 -41.37 -28.78 66.56
C ASP A 200 -42.72 -28.05 66.63
N GLN A 201 -43.57 -28.48 65.69
CA GLN A 201 -45.00 -28.24 65.46
C GLN A 201 -45.42 -27.12 64.50
N GLU A 202 -45.70 -27.58 63.27
CA GLU A 202 -46.87 -27.24 62.45
C GLU A 202 -47.42 -25.81 62.55
N ASP A 203 -47.02 -24.97 61.60
CA ASP A 203 -48.02 -24.23 60.83
C ASP A 203 -47.50 -23.94 59.41
N ILE A 204 -47.34 -24.99 58.60
CA ILE A 204 -47.34 -24.79 57.15
C ILE A 204 -48.74 -24.33 56.81
N ASN A 205 -48.92 -23.01 56.84
CA ASN A 205 -50.12 -22.25 56.50
C ASN A 205 -51.06 -23.08 55.60
N HIS A 206 -52.02 -23.80 56.23
CA HIS A 206 -52.81 -24.86 55.60
C HIS A 206 -53.54 -24.37 54.35
N LYS A 207 -53.80 -23.05 54.27
CA LYS A 207 -54.34 -22.35 53.10
C LYS A 207 -53.41 -22.33 51.90
N LYS A 208 -52.10 -22.13 52.10
CA LYS A 208 -51.12 -22.04 50.99
C LYS A 208 -50.88 -23.42 50.37
N VAL A 209 -50.81 -24.46 51.20
CA VAL A 209 -50.73 -25.86 50.74
C VAL A 209 -52.03 -26.30 50.09
N GLN A 210 -53.20 -25.96 50.65
CA GLN A 210 -54.49 -26.23 49.97
C GLN A 210 -54.62 -25.48 48.65
N SER A 211 -54.16 -24.23 48.57
CA SER A 211 -54.17 -23.44 47.34
C SER A 211 -53.29 -24.07 46.26
N LEU A 212 -52.07 -24.49 46.62
CA LEU A 212 -51.17 -25.17 45.69
C LEU A 212 -51.72 -26.53 45.28
N LYS A 213 -52.33 -27.29 46.21
CA LYS A 213 -52.98 -28.57 45.90
C LYS A 213 -54.18 -28.39 44.96
N LEU A 214 -54.93 -27.30 45.10
CA LEU A 214 -56.03 -26.95 44.20
C LEU A 214 -55.51 -26.54 42.81
N GLN A 215 -54.41 -25.78 42.74
CA GLN A 215 -53.77 -25.41 41.48
C GLN A 215 -53.22 -26.64 40.75
N ILE A 216 -52.53 -27.55 41.45
CA ILE A 216 -52.02 -28.80 40.87
C ILE A 216 -53.19 -29.62 40.30
N LYS A 217 -54.28 -29.77 41.06
CA LYS A 217 -55.47 -30.49 40.58
C LYS A 217 -56.09 -29.84 39.34
N ASN A 218 -56.09 -28.51 39.27
CA ASN A 218 -56.60 -27.77 38.11
C ASN A 218 -55.69 -27.95 36.88
N PHE A 219 -54.38 -27.98 37.07
CA PHE A 219 -53.43 -28.28 35.99
C PHE A 219 -53.58 -29.72 35.48
N GLU A 220 -53.72 -30.70 36.38
CA GLU A 220 -53.97 -32.10 36.01
C GLU A 220 -55.31 -32.27 35.26
N GLU A 221 -56.34 -31.52 35.61
CA GLU A 221 -57.63 -31.55 34.90
C GLU A 221 -57.54 -30.88 33.52
N ASN A 222 -56.79 -29.78 33.41
CA ASN A 222 -56.54 -29.13 32.13
C ASN A 222 -55.68 -29.99 31.20
N GLU A 223 -54.69 -30.69 31.73
CA GLU A 223 -53.89 -31.65 30.98
C GLU A 223 -54.77 -32.79 30.44
N LYS A 224 -55.66 -33.34 31.25
CA LYS A 224 -56.64 -34.33 30.80
C LYS A 224 -57.56 -33.81 29.71
N LYS A 225 -58.05 -32.57 29.82
CA LYS A 225 -58.88 -31.91 28.78
C LYS A 225 -58.09 -31.73 27.49
N MET A 226 -56.82 -31.32 27.58
CA MET A 226 -55.94 -31.18 26.42
C MET A 226 -55.75 -32.52 25.71
N ILE A 227 -55.48 -33.61 26.46
CA ILE A 227 -55.32 -34.95 25.89
C ILE A 227 -56.60 -35.41 25.18
N VAL A 228 -57.78 -35.14 25.76
CA VAL A 228 -59.07 -35.47 25.10
C VAL A 228 -59.24 -34.68 23.80
N HIS A 229 -58.98 -33.37 23.80
CA HIS A 229 -59.07 -32.56 22.59
C HIS A 229 -58.06 -32.98 21.52
N GLN A 230 -56.84 -33.35 21.93
CA GLN A 230 -55.83 -33.84 21.01
C GLN A 230 -56.27 -35.15 20.36
N LYS A 231 -56.81 -36.09 21.14
CA LYS A 231 -57.37 -37.33 20.61
C LYS A 231 -58.55 -37.08 19.66
N GLU A 232 -59.44 -36.14 19.99
CA GLU A 232 -60.57 -35.79 19.13
C GLU A 232 -60.12 -35.18 17.80
N LEU A 233 -59.04 -34.39 17.81
CA LEU A 233 -58.42 -33.85 16.59
C LEU A 233 -57.75 -34.94 15.76
N GLU A 234 -57.06 -35.88 16.39
CA GLU A 234 -56.47 -37.05 15.72
C GLU A 234 -57.55 -37.92 15.07
N ASP A 235 -58.66 -38.19 15.76
CA ASP A 235 -59.80 -38.93 15.22
C ASP A 235 -60.44 -38.21 14.02
N LYS A 236 -60.61 -36.88 14.11
CA LYS A 236 -61.09 -36.05 12.99
C LYS A 236 -60.13 -36.08 11.80
N LEU A 237 -58.82 -36.09 12.05
CA LEU A 237 -57.81 -36.18 11.01
C LEU A 237 -57.86 -37.54 10.30
N ILE A 238 -58.07 -38.63 11.05
CA ILE A 238 -58.25 -39.97 10.48
C ILE A 238 -59.53 -40.04 9.63
N ASP A 239 -60.65 -39.48 10.10
CA ASP A 239 -61.92 -39.42 9.34
C ASP A 239 -61.77 -38.60 8.05
N LEU A 240 -61.15 -37.43 8.13
CA LEU A 240 -60.85 -36.59 6.96
C LEU A 240 -59.95 -37.32 5.96
N ASN A 241 -58.92 -38.02 6.43
CA ASN A 241 -58.03 -38.78 5.57
C ASN A 241 -58.75 -39.96 4.90
N ALA A 242 -59.65 -40.65 5.60
CA ALA A 242 -60.49 -41.70 5.02
C ALA A 242 -61.47 -41.14 3.96
N LYS A 243 -62.10 -39.99 4.24
CA LYS A 243 -62.96 -39.29 3.27
C LYS A 243 -62.18 -38.84 2.04
N LEU A 244 -60.96 -38.35 2.23
CA LEU A 244 -60.07 -37.96 1.13
C LEU A 244 -59.69 -39.17 0.27
N GLN A 245 -59.37 -40.31 0.89
CA GLN A 245 -59.09 -41.56 0.18
C GLN A 245 -60.30 -42.02 -0.66
N ILE A 246 -61.51 -42.00 -0.09
CA ILE A 246 -62.74 -42.32 -0.82
C ILE A 246 -62.94 -41.36 -2.01
N LYS A 247 -62.70 -40.06 -1.81
CA LYS A 247 -62.79 -39.07 -2.89
C LYS A 247 -61.74 -39.33 -3.96
N GLU A 248 -60.53 -39.71 -3.60
CA GLU A 248 -59.48 -40.04 -4.56
C GLU A 248 -59.80 -41.31 -5.35
N ASP A 249 -60.33 -42.34 -4.70
CA ASP A 249 -60.78 -43.57 -5.37
C ASP A 249 -61.99 -43.30 -6.28
N THR A 250 -62.87 -42.38 -5.87
CA THR A 250 -63.97 -41.88 -6.70
C THR A 250 -63.44 -41.11 -7.91
N ILE A 251 -62.43 -40.26 -7.73
CA ILE A 251 -61.77 -39.55 -8.83
C ILE A 251 -61.08 -40.53 -9.77
N LYS A 252 -60.39 -41.56 -9.26
CA LYS A 252 -59.80 -42.63 -10.08
C LYS A 252 -60.86 -43.38 -10.86
N THR A 253 -62.01 -43.66 -10.24
CA THR A 253 -63.16 -44.26 -10.91
C THR A 253 -63.71 -43.36 -12.00
N TYR A 254 -63.90 -42.06 -11.74
CA TYR A 254 -64.31 -41.10 -12.75
C TYR A 254 -63.27 -40.90 -13.84
N ALA A 255 -61.97 -40.94 -13.53
CA ALA A 255 -60.90 -40.87 -14.50
C ALA A 255 -60.89 -42.11 -15.39
N PHE A 256 -61.11 -43.31 -14.83
CA PHE A 256 -61.28 -44.53 -15.61
C PHE A 256 -62.55 -44.48 -16.47
N GLN A 257 -63.67 -44.00 -15.91
CA GLN A 257 -64.91 -43.80 -16.66
C GLN A 257 -64.73 -42.76 -17.76
N PHE A 258 -64.02 -41.67 -17.52
CA PHE A 258 -63.73 -40.63 -18.50
C PHE A 258 -62.76 -41.13 -19.56
N GLN A 259 -61.77 -41.94 -19.20
CA GLN A 259 -60.88 -42.59 -20.16
C GLN A 259 -61.65 -43.58 -21.02
N ASN A 260 -62.53 -44.40 -20.43
CA ASN A 260 -63.42 -45.29 -21.16
C ASN A 260 -64.45 -44.52 -22.00
N LEU A 261 -64.97 -43.40 -21.51
CA LEU A 261 -65.86 -42.51 -22.25
C LEU A 261 -65.10 -41.85 -23.41
N SER A 262 -63.86 -41.43 -23.21
CA SER A 262 -62.98 -40.88 -24.24
C SER A 262 -62.66 -41.94 -25.30
N ASP A 263 -62.39 -43.19 -24.89
CA ASP A 263 -62.21 -44.30 -25.82
C ASP A 263 -63.50 -44.66 -26.55
N ASN A 264 -64.65 -44.59 -25.88
CA ASN A 264 -65.96 -44.79 -26.49
C ASN A 264 -66.38 -43.61 -27.35
N LEU A 265 -66.04 -42.37 -27.02
CA LEU A 265 -66.22 -41.17 -27.84
C LEU A 265 -65.25 -41.17 -29.01
N ARG A 266 -64.07 -41.75 -28.89
CA ARG A 266 -63.18 -42.01 -30.03
C ARG A 266 -63.77 -43.09 -30.95
N ARG A 267 -64.51 -44.05 -30.40
CA ARG A 267 -65.32 -45.03 -31.17
C ARG A 267 -66.65 -44.45 -31.67
N ARG A 268 -67.22 -43.46 -30.97
CA ARG A 268 -68.50 -42.81 -31.28
C ARG A 268 -68.35 -41.55 -32.11
N VAL A 269 -67.24 -40.84 -32.16
CA VAL A 269 -66.92 -39.86 -33.21
C VAL A 269 -66.79 -40.60 -34.55
N LYS A 270 -66.42 -41.89 -34.53
CA LYS A 270 -66.56 -42.79 -35.68
C LYS A 270 -68.01 -43.27 -35.95
N PHE A 271 -68.99 -42.90 -35.11
CA PHE A 271 -70.40 -43.38 -35.16
C PHE A 271 -71.46 -42.27 -34.94
N THR A 272 -71.06 -41.03 -34.67
CA THR A 272 -71.88 -39.85 -34.28
C THR A 272 -71.56 -38.66 -35.20
N ASP A 273 -71.03 -38.97 -36.38
CA ASP A 273 -71.53 -38.37 -37.62
C ASP A 273 -72.97 -38.83 -37.92
N GLN A 274 -73.53 -39.78 -37.14
CA GLN A 274 -74.72 -40.52 -37.56
C GLN A 274 -76.03 -40.24 -36.80
N ILE A 275 -76.09 -39.87 -35.52
CA ILE A 275 -77.37 -39.53 -34.87
C ILE A 275 -77.14 -38.56 -33.70
N ALA A 276 -77.31 -37.26 -33.94
CA ALA A 276 -77.56 -36.27 -32.90
C ALA A 276 -78.99 -35.79 -33.08
N CYS A 277 -79.90 -36.18 -32.19
CA CYS A 277 -81.00 -35.34 -31.75
C CYS A 277 -81.85 -36.05 -30.68
N SER A 278 -82.15 -35.25 -29.66
CA SER A 278 -83.31 -35.28 -28.78
C SER A 278 -83.23 -36.03 -27.44
N THR A 279 -83.85 -35.62 -26.32
CA THR A 279 -84.52 -34.39 -25.80
C THR A 279 -85.26 -34.87 -24.51
N PHE A 280 -85.12 -34.18 -23.35
CA PHE A 280 -86.15 -33.99 -22.29
C PHE A 280 -86.55 -35.23 -21.42
N VAL A 281 -87.09 -35.18 -20.18
CA VAL A 281 -87.81 -34.18 -19.37
C VAL A 281 -87.92 -34.62 -17.88
N GLU A 282 -88.03 -33.62 -16.98
CA GLU A 282 -88.78 -33.39 -15.69
C GLU A 282 -89.50 -34.55 -14.92
N ASN A 283 -89.96 -34.49 -13.65
CA ASN A 283 -90.67 -33.48 -12.81
C ASN A 283 -90.72 -34.00 -11.32
N ASN A 284 -90.49 -33.17 -10.29
CA ASN A 284 -91.40 -32.43 -9.38
C ASN A 284 -92.31 -33.20 -8.38
N GLN A 285 -92.08 -32.98 -7.07
CA GLN A 285 -93.06 -33.11 -5.98
C GLN A 285 -92.62 -32.26 -4.75
N GLU A 286 -92.74 -30.94 -4.82
CA GLU A 286 -92.29 -29.99 -3.77
C GLU A 286 -93.44 -29.06 -3.40
N THR A 287 -94.06 -29.20 -2.21
CA THR A 287 -94.89 -28.09 -1.68
C THR A 287 -95.08 -28.11 -0.16
N PHE A 288 -95.11 -29.29 0.48
CA PHE A 288 -95.30 -29.37 1.94
C PHE A 288 -94.00 -29.36 2.75
N ASP A 289 -92.87 -29.72 2.12
CA ASP A 289 -91.52 -29.51 2.64
C ASP A 289 -91.07 -28.04 2.59
N ILE A 290 -91.71 -27.20 1.75
CA ILE A 290 -91.18 -25.87 1.41
C ILE A 290 -91.10 -24.94 2.62
N MET A 291 -92.06 -24.98 3.55
CA MET A 291 -92.12 -24.01 4.66
C MET A 291 -91.15 -24.32 5.81
N LEU A 292 -90.95 -25.61 6.12
CA LEU A 292 -90.00 -26.06 7.13
C LEU A 292 -88.56 -26.05 6.57
N MET A 293 -88.44 -26.34 5.25
CA MET A 293 -87.22 -26.07 4.51
C MET A 293 -86.91 -24.56 4.45
N ALA A 294 -87.90 -23.67 4.38
CA ALA A 294 -87.65 -22.22 4.34
C ALA A 294 -86.95 -21.72 5.62
N ASP A 295 -87.41 -22.11 6.82
CA ASP A 295 -86.79 -21.71 8.09
C ASP A 295 -85.39 -22.34 8.28
N ILE A 296 -85.22 -23.60 7.87
CA ILE A 296 -83.91 -24.27 7.90
C ILE A 296 -82.95 -23.60 6.93
N VAL A 297 -83.42 -23.27 5.73
CA VAL A 297 -82.67 -22.55 4.70
C VAL A 297 -82.34 -21.14 5.17
N GLU A 298 -83.24 -20.43 5.83
CA GLU A 298 -82.99 -19.08 6.37
C GLU A 298 -81.91 -19.09 7.46
N ASN A 299 -81.96 -20.04 8.40
CA ASN A 299 -80.91 -20.19 9.41
C ASN A 299 -79.56 -20.60 8.79
N LEU A 300 -79.56 -21.50 7.82
CA LEU A 300 -78.37 -21.85 7.05
C LEU A 300 -77.82 -20.65 6.28
N LEU A 301 -78.68 -19.80 5.72
CA LEU A 301 -78.28 -18.59 5.02
C LEU A 301 -77.65 -17.58 5.98
N LEU A 302 -78.17 -17.41 7.19
CA LEU A 302 -77.58 -16.54 8.21
C LEU A 302 -76.22 -17.06 8.69
N GLU A 303 -76.10 -18.36 8.95
CA GLU A 303 -74.82 -18.99 9.32
C GLU A 303 -73.78 -18.82 8.19
N LYS A 304 -74.20 -19.04 6.95
CA LYS A 304 -73.34 -18.82 5.76
C LYS A 304 -72.99 -17.35 5.58
N ASP A 305 -73.88 -16.41 5.85
CA ASP A 305 -73.59 -14.98 5.76
C ASP A 305 -72.54 -14.53 6.81
N VAL A 306 -72.60 -15.09 8.02
CA VAL A 306 -71.56 -14.88 9.04
C VAL A 306 -70.23 -15.50 8.61
N GLU A 307 -70.24 -16.73 8.09
CA GLU A 307 -69.04 -17.39 7.58
C GLU A 307 -68.41 -16.60 6.42
N ILE A 308 -69.23 -16.10 5.49
CA ILE A 308 -68.81 -15.24 4.39
C ILE A 308 -68.15 -13.96 4.91
N LYS A 309 -68.73 -13.30 5.93
CA LYS A 309 -68.13 -12.09 6.53
C LYS A 309 -66.77 -12.38 7.16
N ILE A 310 -66.63 -13.47 7.91
CA ILE A 310 -65.36 -13.89 8.51
C ILE A 310 -64.30 -14.19 7.43
N LEU A 311 -64.70 -14.89 6.36
CA LEU A 311 -63.81 -15.18 5.23
C LEU A 311 -63.38 -13.91 4.49
N HIS A 312 -64.28 -12.95 4.31
CA HIS A 312 -63.95 -11.65 3.73
C HIS A 312 -62.96 -10.85 4.59
N GLU A 313 -63.12 -10.86 5.91
CA GLU A 313 -62.18 -10.22 6.84
C GLU A 313 -60.79 -10.86 6.73
N ARG A 314 -60.72 -12.19 6.81
CA ARG A 314 -59.46 -12.94 6.65
C ARG A 314 -58.79 -12.71 5.30
N LEU A 315 -59.58 -12.64 4.23
CA LEU A 315 -59.06 -12.35 2.90
C LEU A 315 -58.50 -10.94 2.81
N ARG A 316 -59.16 -9.96 3.44
CA ARG A 316 -58.67 -8.58 3.52
C ARG A 316 -57.35 -8.49 4.29
N ASP A 317 -57.26 -9.16 5.43
CA ASP A 317 -56.04 -9.20 6.25
C ASP A 317 -54.89 -9.89 5.51
N ALA A 318 -55.15 -11.05 4.90
CA ALA A 318 -54.16 -11.76 4.09
C ALA A 318 -53.66 -10.90 2.91
N LYS A 319 -54.57 -10.17 2.25
CA LYS A 319 -54.21 -9.25 1.17
C LYS A 319 -53.36 -8.07 1.67
N SER A 320 -53.70 -7.50 2.83
CA SER A 320 -52.93 -6.42 3.46
C SER A 320 -51.52 -6.89 3.84
N ASN A 321 -51.42 -8.05 4.49
CA ASN A 321 -50.14 -8.65 4.87
C ASN A 321 -49.28 -8.96 3.64
N LEU A 322 -49.85 -9.53 2.59
CA LEU A 322 -49.14 -9.76 1.33
C LEU A 322 -48.60 -8.46 0.73
N ALA A 323 -49.39 -7.39 0.73
CA ALA A 323 -48.96 -6.09 0.22
C ALA A 323 -47.83 -5.44 1.05
N ILE A 324 -47.77 -5.72 2.36
CA ILE A 324 -46.65 -5.31 3.21
C ILE A 324 -45.42 -6.15 2.88
N THR A 325 -45.53 -7.48 2.86
CA THR A 325 -44.41 -8.39 2.57
C THR A 325 -43.79 -8.13 1.19
N VAL A 326 -44.61 -7.86 0.17
CA VAL A 326 -44.11 -7.52 -1.17
C VAL A 326 -43.31 -6.21 -1.13
N ARG A 327 -43.83 -5.16 -0.48
CA ARG A 327 -43.11 -3.89 -0.34
C ARG A 327 -41.79 -4.04 0.42
N ASP A 328 -41.78 -4.79 1.51
CA ASP A 328 -40.57 -5.04 2.28
C ASP A 328 -39.54 -5.81 1.44
N SER A 329 -40.00 -6.80 0.66
CA SER A 329 -39.13 -7.55 -0.24
C SER A 329 -38.55 -6.66 -1.35
N ASP A 330 -39.32 -5.73 -1.92
CA ASP A 330 -38.85 -4.78 -2.93
C ASP A 330 -37.81 -3.80 -2.36
N ILE A 331 -38.02 -3.31 -1.13
CA ILE A 331 -37.05 -2.44 -0.44
C ILE A 331 -35.74 -3.20 -0.22
N ASN A 332 -35.82 -4.43 0.28
CA ASN A 332 -34.64 -5.27 0.50
C ASN A 332 -33.90 -5.59 -0.81
N LEU A 333 -34.63 -5.91 -1.88
CA LEU A 333 -34.07 -6.16 -3.21
C LEU A 333 -33.33 -4.91 -3.74
N ASN A 334 -33.93 -3.73 -3.61
CA ASN A 334 -33.31 -2.48 -4.03
C ASN A 334 -32.06 -2.16 -3.21
N ASN A 335 -32.09 -2.39 -1.89
CA ASN A 335 -30.91 -2.21 -1.04
C ASN A 335 -29.77 -3.16 -1.46
N LEU A 336 -30.07 -4.44 -1.68
CA LEU A 336 -29.09 -5.41 -2.17
C LEU A 336 -28.53 -5.01 -3.55
N LYS A 337 -29.37 -4.48 -4.44
CA LYS A 337 -28.94 -3.99 -5.76
C LYS A 337 -27.98 -2.80 -5.65
N ILE A 338 -28.27 -1.86 -4.75
CA ILE A 338 -27.38 -0.72 -4.48
C ILE A 338 -26.05 -1.22 -3.93
N GLN A 339 -26.06 -2.08 -2.91
CA GLN A 339 -24.83 -2.65 -2.33
C GLN A 339 -24.02 -3.42 -3.38
N LEU A 340 -24.67 -4.19 -4.24
CA LEU A 340 -23.99 -4.92 -5.32
C LEU A 340 -23.31 -3.95 -6.29
N SER A 341 -23.98 -2.85 -6.66
CA SER A 341 -23.41 -1.83 -7.54
C SER A 341 -22.21 -1.11 -6.92
N GLU A 342 -22.26 -0.82 -5.62
CA GLU A 342 -21.14 -0.24 -4.88
C GLU A 342 -19.96 -1.21 -4.80
N LYS A 343 -20.23 -2.49 -4.48
CA LYS A 343 -19.19 -3.52 -4.45
C LYS A 343 -18.53 -3.69 -5.82
N TYR A 344 -19.31 -3.71 -6.89
CA TYR A 344 -18.79 -3.80 -8.25
C TYR A 344 -17.86 -2.63 -8.57
N LYS A 345 -18.26 -1.40 -8.23
CA LYS A 345 -17.42 -0.21 -8.40
C LYS A 345 -16.11 -0.29 -7.61
N THR A 346 -16.17 -0.74 -6.35
CA THR A 346 -14.96 -0.89 -5.54
C THR A 346 -14.00 -1.95 -6.09
N VAL A 347 -14.51 -3.04 -6.64
CA VAL A 347 -13.68 -4.08 -7.28
C VAL A 347 -13.00 -3.50 -8.52
N GLN A 348 -13.74 -2.78 -9.36
CA GLN A 348 -13.19 -2.13 -10.54
C GLN A 348 -12.08 -1.11 -10.20
N ASP A 349 -12.28 -0.32 -9.15
CA ASP A 349 -11.26 0.64 -8.67
C ASP A 349 -9.99 -0.09 -8.19
N ILE A 350 -10.13 -1.22 -7.49
CA ILE A 350 -8.99 -2.04 -7.04
C ILE A 350 -8.26 -2.66 -8.23
N GLU A 351 -8.98 -3.21 -9.21
CA GLU A 351 -8.40 -3.78 -10.43
C GLU A 351 -7.57 -2.74 -11.18
N GLN A 352 -8.08 -1.51 -11.32
CA GLN A 352 -7.36 -0.42 -11.96
C GLN A 352 -6.10 -0.03 -11.17
N GLN A 353 -6.18 0.02 -9.83
CA GLN A 353 -5.01 0.30 -8.98
C GLN A 353 -3.95 -0.80 -9.11
N MET A 354 -4.34 -2.07 -9.14
CA MET A 354 -3.41 -3.18 -9.33
C MET A 354 -2.72 -3.10 -10.70
N ALA A 355 -3.47 -2.81 -11.77
CA ALA A 355 -2.90 -2.66 -13.11
C ALA A 355 -1.86 -1.51 -13.16
N ASN A 356 -2.17 -0.39 -12.51
CA ASN A 356 -1.25 0.76 -12.44
C ASN A 356 0.03 0.42 -11.66
N LEU A 357 -0.09 -0.23 -10.49
CA LEU A 357 1.05 -0.64 -9.68
C LEU A 357 1.92 -1.69 -10.38
N GLN A 358 1.29 -2.64 -11.09
CA GLN A 358 2.01 -3.63 -11.88
C GLN A 358 2.81 -2.96 -13.01
N LYS A 359 2.21 -1.99 -13.71
CA LYS A 359 2.91 -1.21 -14.73
C LYS A 359 4.11 -0.46 -14.15
N GLU A 360 3.92 0.26 -13.05
CA GLU A 360 5.00 1.00 -12.37
C GLU A 360 6.13 0.06 -11.90
N SER A 361 5.78 -1.13 -11.39
CA SER A 361 6.75 -2.15 -10.99
C SER A 361 7.58 -2.65 -12.17
N VAL A 362 6.95 -2.91 -13.31
CA VAL A 362 7.65 -3.36 -14.53
C VAL A 362 8.57 -2.25 -15.06
N GLU A 363 8.10 -1.00 -15.09
CA GLU A 363 8.91 0.15 -15.51
C GLU A 363 10.14 0.32 -14.60
N LYS A 364 9.95 0.29 -13.27
CA LYS A 364 11.06 0.33 -12.31
C LYS A 364 12.06 -0.80 -12.51
N GLN A 365 11.59 -2.01 -12.74
CA GLN A 365 12.46 -3.16 -12.98
C GLN A 365 13.24 -3.01 -14.30
N SER A 366 12.64 -2.44 -15.34
CA SER A 366 13.31 -2.15 -16.59
C SER A 366 14.43 -1.11 -16.43
N VAL A 367 14.17 -0.02 -15.68
CA VAL A 367 15.17 1.03 -15.41
C VAL A 367 16.33 0.48 -14.60
N LEU A 368 16.04 -0.28 -13.54
CA LEU A 368 17.09 -0.91 -12.73
C LEU A 368 17.94 -1.88 -13.55
N THR A 369 17.32 -2.65 -14.44
CA THR A 369 18.04 -3.58 -15.33
C THR A 369 18.98 -2.82 -16.26
N ALA A 370 18.51 -1.71 -16.85
CA ALA A 370 19.34 -0.87 -17.71
C ALA A 370 20.53 -0.25 -16.95
N GLU A 371 20.30 0.27 -15.74
CA GLU A 371 21.37 0.83 -14.89
C GLU A 371 22.39 -0.24 -14.50
N VAL A 372 21.94 -1.44 -14.11
CA VAL A 372 22.83 -2.57 -13.80
C VAL A 372 23.67 -2.97 -15.01
N MET A 373 23.09 -2.97 -16.22
CA MET A 373 23.84 -3.23 -17.45
C MET A 373 24.92 -2.18 -17.70
N GLU A 374 24.59 -0.88 -17.60
CA GLU A 374 25.55 0.21 -17.78
C GLU A 374 26.69 0.14 -16.76
N LYS A 375 26.38 -0.09 -15.48
CA LYS A 375 27.40 -0.24 -14.43
C LYS A 375 28.29 -1.46 -14.70
N ASN A 376 27.73 -2.57 -15.15
CA ASN A 376 28.50 -3.77 -15.50
C ASN A 376 29.44 -3.53 -16.69
N GLU A 377 29.03 -2.75 -17.68
CA GLU A 377 29.89 -2.35 -18.80
C GLU A 377 31.08 -1.50 -18.31
N ILE A 378 30.83 -0.55 -17.41
CA ILE A 378 31.88 0.28 -16.80
C ILE A 378 32.85 -0.60 -16.00
N VAL A 379 32.35 -1.50 -15.16
CA VAL A 379 33.19 -2.43 -14.38
C VAL A 379 34.05 -3.29 -15.31
N THR A 380 33.47 -3.81 -16.38
CA THR A 380 34.20 -4.61 -17.38
C THR A 380 35.29 -3.79 -18.08
N SER A 381 35.00 -2.53 -18.41
CA SER A 381 35.99 -1.61 -18.99
C SER A 381 37.14 -1.31 -18.02
N LEU A 382 36.83 -1.05 -16.75
CA LEU A 382 37.84 -0.83 -15.71
C LEU A 382 38.69 -2.08 -15.46
N GLN A 383 38.08 -3.26 -15.43
CA GLN A 383 38.80 -4.53 -15.33
C GLN A 383 39.81 -4.71 -16.49
N LYS A 384 39.42 -4.39 -17.73
CA LYS A 384 40.34 -4.43 -18.89
C LYS A 384 41.50 -3.43 -18.74
N LYS A 385 41.23 -2.21 -18.26
CA LYS A 385 42.29 -1.23 -17.99
C LYS A 385 43.24 -1.69 -16.89
N MET A 386 42.70 -2.29 -15.82
CA MET A 386 43.47 -2.85 -14.72
C MET A 386 44.42 -3.96 -15.21
N THR A 387 43.93 -4.88 -16.04
CA THR A 387 44.78 -5.96 -16.58
C THR A 387 45.91 -5.42 -17.45
N ILE A 388 45.63 -4.42 -18.30
CA ILE A 388 46.66 -3.77 -19.13
C ILE A 388 47.73 -3.10 -18.27
N LEU A 389 47.33 -2.34 -17.25
CA LEU A 389 48.27 -1.68 -16.34
C LEU A 389 49.10 -2.71 -15.55
N GLN A 390 48.49 -3.81 -15.12
CA GLN A 390 49.18 -4.88 -14.41
C GLN A 390 50.25 -5.54 -15.30
N GLU A 391 49.96 -5.77 -16.58
CA GLU A 391 50.94 -6.26 -17.56
C GLU A 391 52.09 -5.27 -17.79
N GLN A 392 51.78 -3.98 -17.88
CA GLN A 392 52.79 -2.92 -18.01
C GLN A 392 53.71 -2.85 -16.79
N CYS A 393 53.14 -2.90 -15.57
CA CYS A 393 53.92 -2.96 -14.34
C CYS A 393 54.81 -4.21 -14.29
N HIS A 394 54.28 -5.37 -14.72
CA HIS A 394 55.06 -6.60 -14.77
C HIS A 394 56.26 -6.47 -15.73
N TYR A 395 56.03 -5.92 -16.93
CA TYR A 395 57.09 -5.70 -17.92
C TYR A 395 58.14 -4.70 -17.44
N ALA A 396 57.72 -3.58 -16.84
CA ALA A 396 58.62 -2.59 -16.25
C ALA A 396 59.48 -3.22 -15.14
N ASN A 397 58.88 -4.05 -14.28
CA ASN A 397 59.60 -4.76 -13.24
C ASN A 397 60.65 -5.73 -13.81
N MET A 398 60.32 -6.46 -14.89
CA MET A 398 61.28 -7.30 -15.61
C MET A 398 62.44 -6.49 -16.19
N GLN A 399 62.17 -5.31 -16.76
CA GLN A 399 63.24 -4.42 -17.24
C GLN A 399 64.14 -3.90 -16.12
N ILE A 400 63.56 -3.54 -14.96
CA ILE A 400 64.32 -3.09 -13.79
C ILE A 400 65.25 -4.22 -13.32
N HIS A 401 64.73 -5.44 -13.15
CA HIS A 401 65.54 -6.60 -12.76
C HIS A 401 66.69 -6.88 -13.75
N PHE A 402 66.44 -6.74 -15.06
CA PHE A 402 67.47 -6.87 -16.08
C PHE A 402 68.56 -5.79 -15.96
N LYS A 403 68.16 -4.51 -15.91
CA LYS A 403 69.08 -3.37 -15.75
C LYS A 403 69.90 -3.51 -14.46
N GLU A 404 69.28 -3.94 -13.37
CA GLU A 404 69.95 -4.16 -12.10
C GLU A 404 70.95 -5.31 -12.15
N GLY A 405 70.66 -6.37 -12.92
CA GLY A 405 71.60 -7.45 -13.24
C GLY A 405 72.84 -6.94 -13.97
N ILE A 406 72.66 -6.07 -14.98
CA ILE A 406 73.78 -5.41 -15.68
C ILE A 406 74.59 -4.56 -14.71
N ILE A 407 73.93 -3.70 -13.94
CA ILE A 407 74.59 -2.83 -12.95
C ILE A 407 75.38 -3.66 -11.95
N LYS A 408 74.84 -4.77 -11.45
CA LYS A 408 75.55 -5.71 -10.55
C LYS A 408 76.81 -6.28 -11.22
N LYS A 409 76.73 -6.67 -12.50
CA LYS A 409 77.89 -7.16 -13.27
C LYS A 409 78.93 -6.06 -13.48
N MET A 410 78.54 -4.86 -13.90
CA MET A 410 79.43 -3.72 -14.06
C MET A 410 80.11 -3.33 -12.74
N ARG A 411 79.37 -3.31 -11.63
CA ARG A 411 79.92 -3.09 -10.27
C ARG A 411 80.90 -4.19 -9.85
N LYS A 412 80.76 -5.42 -10.35
CA LYS A 412 81.71 -6.51 -10.08
C LYS A 412 83.00 -6.34 -10.89
N GLU A 413 82.90 -5.97 -12.17
CA GLU A 413 84.06 -5.70 -13.01
C GLU A 413 84.83 -4.45 -12.55
N LEU A 414 84.14 -3.36 -12.22
CA LEU A 414 84.78 -2.18 -11.62
C LEU A 414 85.54 -2.52 -10.34
N ARG A 415 84.98 -3.38 -9.48
CA ARG A 415 85.68 -3.87 -8.28
C ARG A 415 86.90 -4.73 -8.60
N ARG A 416 86.87 -5.53 -9.68
CA ARG A 416 88.04 -6.28 -10.15
C ARG A 416 89.12 -5.36 -10.69
N ILE A 417 88.76 -4.41 -11.56
CA ILE A 417 89.70 -3.42 -12.12
C ILE A 417 90.30 -2.58 -10.99
N ALA A 418 89.49 -2.09 -10.05
CA ALA A 418 90.00 -1.35 -8.90
C ALA A 418 90.98 -2.18 -8.07
N LYS A 419 90.71 -3.48 -7.84
CA LYS A 419 91.66 -4.40 -7.19
C LYS A 419 92.95 -4.59 -8.01
N CYS A 420 92.85 -4.78 -9.32
CA CYS A 420 94.01 -4.91 -10.21
C CYS A 420 94.85 -3.64 -10.25
N LEU A 421 94.21 -2.46 -10.32
CA LEU A 421 94.87 -1.17 -10.23
C LEU A 421 95.57 -1.02 -8.88
N TYR A 422 94.88 -1.32 -7.77
CA TYR A 422 95.50 -1.30 -6.44
C TYR A 422 96.71 -2.24 -6.35
N SER A 423 96.62 -3.46 -6.87
CA SER A 423 97.75 -4.40 -6.88
C SER A 423 98.89 -3.94 -7.79
N SER A 424 98.58 -3.41 -8.97
CA SER A 424 99.59 -2.90 -9.91
C SER A 424 100.26 -1.62 -9.40
N PHE A 425 99.52 -0.76 -8.69
CA PHE A 425 100.03 0.45 -8.06
C PHE A 425 100.96 0.08 -6.90
N PHE A 426 100.61 -0.93 -6.09
CA PHE A 426 101.50 -1.47 -5.06
C PHE A 426 102.75 -2.15 -5.63
N SER A 427 102.64 -2.88 -6.75
CA SER A 427 103.83 -3.45 -7.42
C SER A 427 104.74 -2.37 -8.02
N SER A 428 104.15 -1.26 -8.50
CA SER A 428 104.89 -0.13 -9.07
C SER A 428 105.56 0.72 -7.99
N THR A 429 104.89 0.96 -6.85
CA THR A 429 105.48 1.68 -5.72
C THR A 429 106.53 0.86 -5.00
N HIS A 430 106.40 -0.47 -4.92
CA HIS A 430 107.45 -1.31 -4.32
C HIS A 430 108.72 -1.38 -5.17
N ASN A 431 108.61 -1.26 -6.51
CA ASN A 431 109.79 -1.12 -7.38
C ASN A 431 110.42 0.29 -7.35
N CYS A 432 109.66 1.34 -7.00
CA CYS A 432 110.20 2.70 -6.82
C CYS A 432 110.78 2.95 -5.42
N TYR A 433 110.41 2.18 -4.40
CA TYR A 433 110.89 2.40 -3.03
C TYR A 433 112.34 2.00 -2.77
N ASN A 434 113.01 1.33 -3.72
CA ASN A 434 114.44 0.99 -3.61
C ASN A 434 115.36 1.91 -4.41
N LYS A 435 114.86 3.02 -4.98
CA LYS A 435 115.73 3.96 -5.70
C LYS A 435 115.20 5.39 -5.76
N ILE A 436 115.00 6.04 -4.61
CA ILE A 436 114.80 7.50 -4.58
C ILE A 436 115.63 8.13 -3.47
N THR A 437 116.82 8.62 -3.85
CA THR A 437 117.36 9.87 -3.33
C THR A 437 116.59 11.01 -3.99
N ILE A 438 115.72 11.64 -3.20
CA ILE A 438 115.24 13.02 -3.24
C ILE A 438 115.19 13.68 -4.61
N ASP A 439 113.99 13.81 -5.17
CA ASP A 439 113.61 15.03 -5.88
C ASP A 439 112.20 15.47 -5.42
N ASN A 440 112.12 16.67 -4.82
CA ASN A 440 110.93 17.16 -4.14
C ASN A 440 109.75 17.42 -5.11
N GLN A 441 110.02 17.51 -6.42
CA GLN A 441 109.01 17.72 -7.45
C GLN A 441 108.17 16.47 -7.73
N GLU A 442 108.74 15.26 -7.66
CA GLU A 442 107.97 14.02 -7.92
C GLU A 442 106.97 13.74 -6.79
N MET A 443 107.34 14.04 -5.54
CA MET A 443 106.43 13.90 -4.41
C MET A 443 105.29 14.93 -4.44
N GLU A 444 105.57 16.16 -4.90
CA GLU A 444 104.53 17.18 -5.09
C GLU A 444 103.59 16.81 -6.25
N PHE A 445 104.12 16.22 -7.32
CA PHE A 445 103.30 15.69 -8.41
C PHE A 445 102.44 14.51 -7.95
N PHE A 446 102.97 13.64 -7.11
CA PHE A 446 102.25 12.50 -6.53
C PHE A 446 101.13 12.96 -5.59
N CYS A 447 101.37 13.97 -4.76
CA CYS A 447 100.35 14.58 -3.89
C CYS A 447 99.24 15.25 -4.73
N LYS A 448 99.59 16.01 -5.77
CA LYS A 448 98.62 16.62 -6.69
C LYS A 448 97.81 15.59 -7.49
N LEU A 449 98.43 14.46 -7.83
CA LEU A 449 97.74 13.36 -8.51
C LEU A 449 96.75 12.67 -7.57
N CYS A 450 97.14 12.42 -6.31
CA CYS A 450 96.26 11.88 -5.27
C CYS A 450 95.08 12.82 -4.97
N GLU A 451 95.32 14.13 -4.87
CA GLU A 451 94.25 15.13 -4.70
C GLU A 451 93.27 15.12 -5.89
N LYS A 452 93.78 15.08 -7.14
CA LYS A 452 92.92 14.98 -8.33
C LYS A 452 92.09 13.71 -8.36
N ILE A 453 92.66 12.58 -7.95
CA ILE A 453 91.92 11.30 -7.88
C ILE A 453 90.83 11.36 -6.80
N ILE A 454 91.11 11.96 -5.64
CA ILE A 454 90.12 12.15 -4.57
C ILE A 454 88.97 13.04 -5.04
N ILE A 455 89.27 14.14 -5.72
CA ILE A 455 88.27 15.05 -6.28
C ILE A 455 87.40 14.33 -7.32
N ILE A 456 88.00 13.56 -8.22
CA ILE A 456 87.27 12.80 -9.24
C ILE A 456 86.31 11.78 -8.59
N VAL A 457 86.77 11.07 -7.56
CA VAL A 457 85.95 10.11 -6.80
C VAL A 457 84.80 10.81 -6.06
N GLN A 458 85.01 12.01 -5.51
CA GLN A 458 83.97 12.83 -4.88
C GLN A 458 82.95 13.38 -5.89
N THR A 459 83.39 13.81 -7.09
CA THR A 459 82.45 14.24 -8.14
C THR A 459 81.60 13.08 -8.69
N LEU A 460 82.18 11.88 -8.82
CA LEU A 460 81.46 10.68 -9.26
C LEU A 460 80.50 10.12 -8.20
N SER A 461 80.76 10.36 -6.90
CA SER A 461 79.81 10.02 -5.84
C SER A 461 78.66 11.01 -5.75
N LEU A 462 78.91 12.31 -5.98
CA LEU A 462 77.88 13.35 -6.00
C LEU A 462 76.94 13.24 -7.21
N GLN A 463 77.45 12.91 -8.40
CA GLN A 463 76.59 12.66 -9.58
C GLN A 463 75.65 11.46 -9.42
N LYS A 464 76.02 10.46 -8.61
CA LYS A 464 75.15 9.30 -8.30
C LYS A 464 74.00 9.62 -7.37
N ILE A 465 74.07 10.71 -6.60
CA ILE A 465 73.00 11.13 -5.69
C ILE A 465 71.96 11.99 -6.44
N ALA A 466 72.34 12.62 -7.54
CA ALA A 466 71.45 13.49 -8.33
C ALA A 466 70.61 12.76 -9.41
N THR A 467 70.72 11.43 -9.54
CA THR A 467 70.00 10.64 -10.57
C THR A 467 69.16 9.48 -10.02
N PHE A 468 68.75 9.55 -8.74
CA PHE A 468 67.73 8.64 -8.18
C PHE A 468 66.41 9.36 -7.96
#